data_AF-A0A1G7G209-F1
#
_entry.id   AF-A0A1G7G209-F1
#
_cell.length_a   1.000
_cell.length_b   1.000
_cell.length_c   1.000
_cell.angle_alpha   90.00
_cell.angle_beta   90.00
_cell.angle_gamma   90.00
#
_symmetry.space_group_name_H-M   'P 1'
#
loop_
_entity.id
_entity.type
_entity.pdbx_description
1 polymer ?
#
loop_
_entity_poly.entity_id
_entity_poly.type
_entity_poly.pdbx_seq_one_letter_code
_entity_poly.pdbx_strand_id
1 'polypeptide(L)'
;MSLIDQTSAWLSAFILTMLFSPVATAGTYAYQCTEPVQPLVPNNEELTLKYKAEIEADFQRYFSEVTDYSTCLSAAQSTAFTEATIGWEAYRTFRAQAGDPAPDISSEPLQDP
;
A
#
# COMPACT_ATOMS: atom_id res chain seq x y z
N MET A 1 -7.87 -52.29 18.18
CA MET A 1 -7.32 -51.96 16.85
C MET A 1 -8.22 -50.88 16.23
N SER A 2 -8.12 -49.62 16.68
CA SER A 2 -8.95 -48.49 16.18
C SER A 2 -8.28 -47.12 16.35
N LEU A 3 -7.22 -47.02 17.15
CA LEU A 3 -6.48 -45.76 17.37
C LEU A 3 -5.57 -45.37 16.18
N ILE A 4 -5.27 -46.31 15.29
CA ILE A 4 -4.36 -46.10 14.14
C ILE A 4 -5.10 -45.48 12.94
N ASP A 5 -6.37 -45.83 12.71
CA ASP A 5 -7.19 -45.19 11.67
C ASP A 5 -7.58 -43.75 12.02
N GLN A 6 -7.76 -43.46 13.32
CA GLN A 6 -8.14 -42.12 13.74
C GLN A 6 -6.98 -41.12 13.61
N THR A 7 -5.74 -41.59 13.84
CA THR A 7 -4.54 -40.73 13.74
C THR A 7 -4.13 -40.45 12.29
N SER A 8 -4.39 -41.37 11.36
CA SER A 8 -4.08 -41.19 9.93
C SER A 8 -4.99 -40.15 9.25
N ALA A 9 -6.27 -40.10 9.63
CA ALA A 9 -7.22 -39.08 9.17
C ALA A 9 -6.83 -37.67 9.64
N TRP A 10 -6.26 -37.56 10.85
CA TRP A 10 -5.85 -36.28 11.41
C TRP A 10 -4.57 -35.76 10.75
N LEU A 11 -3.61 -36.65 10.49
CA LEU A 11 -2.36 -36.29 9.80
C LEU A 11 -2.61 -35.86 8.35
N SER A 12 -3.50 -36.55 7.64
CA SER A 12 -3.85 -36.19 6.26
C SER A 12 -4.58 -34.85 6.17
N ALA A 13 -5.52 -34.57 7.09
CA ALA A 13 -6.15 -33.26 7.18
C ALA A 13 -5.15 -32.14 7.49
N PHE A 14 -4.20 -32.38 8.39
CA PHE A 14 -3.17 -31.39 8.74
C PHE A 14 -2.24 -31.09 7.57
N ILE A 15 -1.80 -32.12 6.84
CA ILE A 15 -0.95 -31.97 5.65
C ILE A 15 -1.67 -31.19 4.55
N LEU A 16 -2.94 -31.49 4.29
CA LEU A 16 -3.75 -30.75 3.33
C LEU A 16 -3.93 -29.28 3.73
N THR A 17 -4.08 -28.99 5.02
CA THR A 17 -4.25 -27.62 5.54
C THR A 17 -2.96 -26.80 5.45
N MET A 18 -1.80 -27.43 5.67
CA MET A 18 -0.48 -26.80 5.50
C MET A 18 -0.18 -26.46 4.04
N LEU A 19 -0.54 -27.33 3.08
CA LEU A 19 -0.32 -27.12 1.65
C LEU A 19 -1.14 -25.96 1.06
N PHE A 20 -2.31 -25.66 1.65
CA PHE A 20 -3.19 -24.57 1.20
C PHE A 20 -3.01 -23.26 1.98
N SER A 21 -2.06 -23.19 2.92
CA SER A 21 -1.80 -21.93 3.63
C SER A 21 -1.15 -20.92 2.68
N PRO A 22 -1.76 -19.74 2.47
CA PRO A 22 -1.12 -18.68 1.70
C PRO A 22 0.18 -18.29 2.40
N VAL A 23 1.30 -18.42 1.70
CA VAL A 23 2.57 -17.87 2.16
C VAL A 23 2.39 -16.36 2.24
N ALA A 24 2.35 -15.81 3.46
CA ALA A 24 2.39 -14.38 3.68
C ALA A 24 3.76 -13.87 3.22
N THR A 25 3.86 -13.44 1.96
CA THR A 25 5.04 -12.73 1.47
C THR A 25 5.04 -11.35 2.13
N ALA A 26 5.86 -11.17 3.16
CA ALA A 26 6.23 -9.84 3.64
C ALA A 26 7.16 -9.21 2.58
N GLY A 27 6.58 -8.74 1.48
CA GLY A 27 7.29 -7.97 0.47
C GLY A 27 7.37 -6.53 0.94
N THR A 28 8.58 -5.95 0.94
CA THR A 28 8.74 -4.50 0.99
C THR A 28 8.22 -3.94 -0.32
N TYR A 29 6.99 -3.43 -0.33
CA TYR A 29 6.41 -2.80 -1.53
C TYR A 29 7.05 -1.43 -1.72
N ALA A 30 8.05 -1.36 -2.61
CA ALA A 30 8.51 -0.07 -3.12
C ALA A 30 7.48 0.44 -4.13
N TYR A 31 6.63 1.39 -3.69
CA TYR A 31 5.69 2.06 -4.57
C TYR A 31 6.45 2.88 -5.61
N GLN A 32 6.28 2.55 -6.89
CA GLN A 32 6.79 3.34 -8.00
C GLN A 32 5.62 4.12 -8.61
N CYS A 33 5.32 5.28 -8.04
CA CYS A 33 4.30 6.17 -8.57
C CYS A 33 4.95 7.11 -9.60
N THR A 34 4.60 6.91 -10.88
CA THR A 34 5.11 7.74 -11.99
C THR A 34 4.31 9.03 -12.11
N GLU A 35 4.98 10.16 -12.01
CA GLU A 35 4.35 11.46 -12.19
C GLU A 35 3.92 11.67 -13.66
N PRO A 36 2.68 12.11 -13.92
CA PRO A 36 2.19 12.36 -15.27
C PRO A 36 2.83 13.61 -15.89
N VAL A 37 3.08 13.57 -17.20
CA VAL A 37 3.68 14.69 -17.92
C VAL A 37 2.59 15.65 -18.42
N GLN A 38 2.73 16.93 -18.09
CA GLN A 38 1.78 17.94 -18.55
C GLN A 38 1.79 18.07 -20.10
N PRO A 39 0.61 18.12 -20.75
CA PRO A 39 0.51 18.33 -22.19
C PRO A 39 1.09 19.68 -22.61
N LEU A 40 1.69 19.71 -23.80
CA LEU A 40 2.22 20.93 -24.40
C LEU A 40 1.13 21.64 -25.18
N VAL A 41 0.94 22.94 -24.90
CA VAL A 41 0.06 23.81 -25.68
C VAL A 41 0.91 24.77 -26.51
N PRO A 42 0.72 24.84 -27.84
CA PRO A 42 1.43 25.80 -28.68
C PRO A 42 1.11 27.25 -28.29
N ASN A 43 2.11 28.13 -28.35
CA ASN A 43 1.93 29.58 -28.13
C ASN A 43 1.35 30.31 -29.37
N ASN A 44 0.83 29.58 -30.36
CA ASN A 44 0.26 30.12 -31.58
C ASN A 44 -1.19 29.65 -31.71
N GLU A 45 -2.12 30.60 -31.77
CA GLU A 45 -3.56 30.35 -31.85
C GLU A 45 -3.96 29.52 -33.08
N GLU A 46 -3.36 29.77 -34.25
CA GLU A 46 -3.62 29.01 -35.47
C GLU A 46 -3.25 27.53 -35.29
N LEU A 47 -2.09 27.26 -34.67
CA LEU A 47 -1.64 25.90 -34.38
C LEU A 47 -2.51 25.23 -33.33
N THR A 48 -2.93 25.97 -32.29
CA THR A 48 -3.83 25.44 -31.26
C THR A 48 -5.20 25.08 -31.84
N LEU A 49 -5.76 25.90 -32.73
CA LEU A 49 -7.01 25.59 -33.40
C LEU A 49 -6.87 24.40 -34.35
N LYS A 50 -5.74 24.33 -35.08
CA LYS A 50 -5.45 23.24 -36.01
C LYS A 50 -5.34 21.88 -35.31
N TYR A 51 -4.71 21.85 -34.13
CA TYR A 51 -4.45 20.62 -33.36
C TYR A 51 -5.34 20.49 -32.11
N LYS A 52 -6.50 21.15 -32.10
CA LYS A 52 -7.37 21.22 -30.92
C LYS A 52 -7.76 19.84 -30.41
N ALA A 53 -8.13 18.92 -31.31
CA ALA A 53 -8.60 17.59 -30.95
C ALA A 53 -7.46 16.75 -30.33
N GLU A 54 -6.26 16.84 -30.87
CA GLU A 54 -5.07 16.17 -30.36
C GLU A 54 -4.68 16.74 -28.99
N ILE A 55 -4.66 18.07 -28.83
CA ILE A 55 -4.38 18.73 -27.56
C ILE A 55 -5.42 18.30 -26.51
N GLU A 56 -6.71 18.28 -26.86
CA GLU A 56 -7.78 17.84 -25.96
C GLU A 56 -7.62 16.38 -25.54
N ALA A 57 -7.27 15.48 -26.47
CA ALA A 57 -6.98 14.08 -26.16
C ALA A 57 -5.76 13.92 -25.24
N ASP A 58 -4.73 14.75 -25.42
CA ASP A 58 -3.56 14.74 -24.54
C ASP A 58 -3.89 15.19 -23.12
N PHE A 59 -4.75 16.20 -22.95
CA PHE A 59 -5.27 16.60 -21.62
C PHE A 59 -6.12 15.52 -20.99
N GLN A 60 -7.00 14.86 -21.75
CA GLN A 60 -7.80 13.75 -21.22
C GLN A 60 -6.91 12.61 -20.71
N ARG A 61 -5.84 12.28 -21.45
CA ARG A 61 -4.85 11.30 -21.01
C ARG A 61 -4.13 11.74 -19.74
N TYR A 62 -3.63 12.97 -19.70
CA TYR A 62 -2.96 13.54 -18.53
C TYR A 62 -3.84 13.44 -17.27
N PHE A 63 -5.12 13.80 -17.34
CA PHE A 63 -6.00 13.73 -16.16
C PHE A 63 -6.30 12.29 -15.72
N SER A 64 -6.35 11.34 -16.64
CA SER A 64 -6.41 9.92 -16.30
C SER A 64 -5.15 9.50 -15.53
N GLU A 65 -3.97 9.85 -16.05
CA GLU A 65 -2.69 9.50 -15.42
C GLU A 65 -2.51 10.19 -14.05
N VAL A 66 -3.01 11.42 -13.86
CA VAL A 66 -3.06 12.08 -12.54
C VAL A 66 -3.89 11.29 -11.53
N THR A 67 -5.01 10.72 -11.96
CA THR A 67 -5.88 9.92 -11.09
C THR A 67 -5.18 8.62 -10.68
N ASP A 68 -4.53 7.96 -11.62
CA ASP A 68 -3.75 6.74 -11.38
C ASP A 68 -2.57 7.02 -10.43
N TYR A 69 -1.85 8.12 -10.67
CA TYR A 69 -0.75 8.58 -9.82
C TYR A 69 -1.21 8.86 -8.38
N SER A 70 -2.32 9.59 -8.22
CA SER A 70 -2.86 9.94 -6.90
C SER A 70 -3.34 8.69 -6.13
N THR A 71 -3.90 7.73 -6.84
CA THR A 71 -4.32 6.44 -6.27
C THR A 71 -3.10 5.65 -5.79
N CYS A 72 -2.03 5.61 -6.58
CA CYS A 72 -0.76 5.00 -6.18
C CYS A 72 -0.19 5.66 -4.90
N LEU A 73 -0.13 6.99 -4.86
CA LEU A 73 0.37 7.71 -3.69
C LEU A 73 -0.46 7.45 -2.43
N SER A 74 -1.78 7.42 -2.56
CA SER A 74 -2.68 7.14 -1.43
C SER A 74 -2.45 5.73 -0.86
N ALA A 75 -2.24 4.74 -1.74
CA ALA A 75 -1.89 3.38 -1.31
C ALA A 75 -0.51 3.34 -0.63
N ALA A 76 0.48 4.05 -1.17
CA ALA A 76 1.81 4.16 -0.58
C ALA A 76 1.75 4.76 0.84
N GLN A 77 0.97 5.83 0.99
CA GLN A 77 0.78 6.50 2.26
C GLN A 77 0.08 5.59 3.29
N SER A 78 -0.99 4.88 2.88
CA SER A 78 -1.68 3.91 3.74
C SER A 78 -0.73 2.81 4.26
N THR A 79 0.16 2.32 3.39
CA THR A 79 1.16 1.31 3.78
C THR A 79 2.18 1.90 4.75
N ALA A 80 2.71 3.10 4.48
CA ALA A 80 3.64 3.77 5.36
C ALA A 80 3.04 4.01 6.77
N PHE A 81 1.77 4.41 6.86
CA PHE A 81 1.07 4.54 8.14
C PHE A 81 0.93 3.20 8.89
N THR A 82 0.66 2.13 8.15
CA THR A 82 0.58 0.78 8.74
C THR A 82 1.93 0.35 9.31
N GLU A 83 3.00 0.51 8.55
CA GLU A 83 4.37 0.19 8.99
C GLU A 83 4.79 1.03 10.20
N ALA A 84 4.48 2.33 10.19
CA ALA A 84 4.75 3.22 11.32
C ALA A 84 4.00 2.78 12.58
N THR A 85 2.74 2.34 12.44
CA THR A 85 1.94 1.84 13.57
C THR A 85 2.55 0.57 14.17
N ILE A 86 2.96 -0.38 13.32
CA ILE A 86 3.65 -1.61 13.74
C ILE A 86 4.96 -1.26 14.46
N GLY A 87 5.75 -0.33 13.90
CA GLY A 87 6.98 0.16 14.51
C GLY A 87 6.75 0.79 15.88
N TRP A 88 5.67 1.57 16.02
CA TRP A 88 5.30 2.17 17.30
C TRP A 88 4.89 1.13 18.36
N GLU A 89 4.12 0.11 17.97
CA GLU A 89 3.77 -1.01 18.86
C GLU A 89 4.99 -1.79 19.34
N ALA A 90 5.92 -2.07 18.43
CA ALA A 90 7.19 -2.72 18.76
C ALA A 90 8.00 -1.85 19.75
N TYR A 91 8.08 -0.54 19.50
CA TYR A 91 8.76 0.38 20.40
C TYR A 91 8.13 0.43 21.79
N ARG A 92 6.80 0.55 21.89
CA ARG A 92 6.07 0.52 23.16
C ARG A 92 6.36 -0.76 23.95
N THR A 93 6.37 -1.90 23.25
CA THR A 93 6.65 -3.21 23.85
C THR A 93 8.07 -3.27 24.39
N PHE A 94 9.06 -2.86 23.60
CA PHE A 94 10.46 -2.78 24.01
C PHE A 94 10.64 -1.90 25.26
N ARG A 95 10.04 -0.71 25.26
CA ARG A 95 10.09 0.24 26.37
C ARG A 95 9.51 -0.31 27.66
N ALA A 96 8.36 -0.97 27.56
CA ALA A 96 7.74 -1.65 28.71
C ALA A 96 8.65 -2.75 29.29
N GLN A 97 9.29 -3.54 28.42
CA GLN A 97 10.26 -4.57 28.84
C GLN A 97 11.52 -3.96 29.49
N ALA A 98 11.94 -2.78 29.03
CA ALA A 98 13.06 -2.04 29.59
C ALA A 98 12.75 -1.36 30.94
N GLY A 99 11.52 -1.46 31.46
CA GLY A 99 11.10 -0.84 32.72
C GLY A 99 10.81 0.65 32.63
N ASP A 100 10.72 1.20 31.42
CA ASP A 100 10.44 2.61 31.15
C ASP A 100 9.37 2.71 30.05
N PRO A 101 8.09 2.42 30.36
CA PRO A 101 7.03 2.39 29.36
C PRO A 101 6.89 3.74 28.65
N ALA A 102 6.60 3.71 27.35
CA ALA A 102 6.36 4.92 26.59
C ALA A 102 5.15 5.69 27.16
N PRO A 103 5.19 7.03 27.19
CA PRO A 103 4.04 7.82 27.64
C PRO A 103 2.82 7.55 26.76
N ASP A 104 1.64 7.56 27.38
CA ASP A 104 0.37 7.39 26.69
C ASP A 104 -0.02 8.66 25.93
N ILE A 105 0.46 8.76 24.69
CA ILE A 105 0.17 9.86 23.76
C ILE A 105 -1.20 9.71 23.07
N SER A 106 -2.07 8.78 23.50
CA SER A 106 -3.42 8.62 22.91
C SER A 106 -4.34 9.83 23.11
N SER A 107 -3.92 10.80 23.94
CA SER A 107 -4.59 12.08 24.17
C SER A 107 -3.93 13.26 23.46
N GLU A 108 -2.80 13.04 22.77
CA GLU A 108 -2.11 14.10 22.02
C GLU A 108 -2.63 14.08 20.57
N PRO A 109 -3.21 15.19 20.07
CA PRO A 109 -3.74 15.23 18.71
C PRO A 109 -2.63 14.89 17.71
N LEU A 110 -2.93 13.98 16.77
CA LEU A 110 -2.09 13.73 15.62
C LEU A 110 -1.88 15.09 14.92
N GLN A 111 -0.69 15.67 15.06
CA GLN A 111 -0.35 16.90 14.36
C GLN A 111 -0.20 16.54 12.89
N ASP A 112 -1.16 17.00 12.08
CA ASP A 112 -1.05 17.00 10.63
C ASP A 112 0.30 17.64 10.24
N PRO A 113 1.07 17.04 9.32
CA PRO A 113 2.33 17.60 8.84
C PRO A 113 2.15 18.96 8.13
#